data_AF-A0A957KBR2-F1
#
_entry.id   AF-A0A957KBR2-F1
#
_cell.length_a   1.000
_cell.length_b   1.000
_cell.length_c   1.000
_cell.angle_alpha   90.00
_cell.angle_beta   90.00
_cell.angle_gamma   90.00
#
_symmetry.space_group_name_H-M   'P 1'
#
loop_
_entity.id
_entity.type
_entity.pdbx_description
1 polymer ?
#
loop_
_entity_poly.entity_id
_entity_poly.type
_entity_poly.pdbx_seq_one_letter_code
_entity_poly.pdbx_strand_id
1 'polypeptide(L)'
;MIEATPEITAVISKLINKSQEDRYPSAEACIAAFSQAAGMPIPAESIAIRESYLQAATFVGRVEEKETLLNALTAAKAGNGSSWLISGESGVGKSRLLDEIGTQALVQGALVLRGQAVEDVVGSPLQLWREALRRLVISAPLDDLAVGVLQALIPDIGRLLQREVPPVPKLDSAAARQRLISTITGLFSNQTQWILLILE
;
A
#
# COMPACT_ATOMS: atom_id res chain seq x y z
N MET A 1 29.17 -11.04 -29.46
CA MET A 1 27.80 -10.94 -30.00
C MET A 1 27.17 -12.31 -29.85
N ILE A 2 26.16 -12.46 -29.00
CA ILE A 2 25.39 -13.70 -28.94
C ILE A 2 24.42 -13.60 -30.13
N GLU A 3 24.66 -14.34 -31.20
CA GLU A 3 23.68 -14.46 -32.29
C GLU A 3 22.49 -15.25 -31.73
N ALA A 4 21.35 -14.56 -31.59
CA ALA A 4 20.11 -15.20 -31.14
C ALA A 4 19.67 -16.20 -32.21
N THR A 5 19.29 -17.41 -31.77
CA THR A 5 18.77 -18.42 -32.69
C THR A 5 17.45 -17.94 -33.31
N PRO A 6 17.04 -18.46 -34.50
CA PRO A 6 15.76 -18.13 -35.10
C PRO A 6 14.57 -18.34 -34.15
N GLU A 7 14.66 -19.36 -33.30
CA GLU A 7 13.66 -19.71 -32.30
C GLU A 7 13.57 -18.64 -31.21
N ILE A 8 14.71 -18.19 -30.66
CA ILE A 8 14.75 -17.11 -29.66
C ILE A 8 14.24 -15.80 -30.28
N THR A 9 14.61 -15.52 -31.52
CA THR A 9 14.17 -14.33 -32.26
C THR A 9 12.66 -14.32 -32.45
N ALA A 10 12.04 -15.47 -32.72
CA ALA A 10 10.59 -15.59 -32.83
C ALA A 10 9.88 -15.32 -31.50
N VAL A 11 10.42 -15.83 -30.38
CA VAL A 11 9.88 -15.57 -29.03
C VAL A 11 9.97 -14.08 -28.69
N ILE A 12 11.12 -13.44 -28.92
CA ILE A 12 11.31 -12.00 -28.68
C ILE A 12 10.38 -11.18 -29.56
N SER A 13 10.24 -11.53 -30.85
CA SER A 13 9.36 -10.82 -31.79
C SER A 13 7.90 -10.87 -31.34
N LYS A 14 7.46 -12.02 -30.81
CA LYS A 14 6.12 -12.15 -30.23
C LYS A 14 5.96 -11.35 -28.94
N LEU A 15 6.99 -11.28 -28.10
CA LEU A 15 6.97 -10.49 -26.86
C LEU A 15 6.85 -8.99 -27.08
N ILE A 16 7.50 -8.47 -28.13
CA ILE A 16 7.53 -7.03 -28.44
C ILE A 16 6.35 -6.57 -29.32
N ASN A 17 5.37 -7.45 -29.57
CA ASN A 17 4.20 -7.09 -30.36
C ASN A 17 3.38 -5.99 -29.67
N LYS A 18 2.94 -4.99 -30.44
CA LYS A 18 2.21 -3.82 -29.92
C LYS A 18 0.83 -4.19 -29.39
N SER A 19 0.18 -5.14 -30.04
CA SER A 19 -1.13 -5.66 -29.62
C SER A 19 -0.95 -6.66 -28.48
N GLN A 20 -1.70 -6.50 -27.38
CA GLN A 20 -1.63 -7.41 -26.24
C GLN A 20 -2.10 -8.83 -26.60
N GLU A 21 -3.10 -8.94 -27.47
CA GLU A 21 -3.69 -10.22 -27.91
C GLU A 21 -2.69 -11.09 -28.68
N ASP A 22 -1.72 -10.47 -29.34
CA ASP A 22 -0.70 -11.16 -30.13
C ASP A 22 0.55 -11.53 -29.31
N ARG A 23 0.64 -11.07 -28.05
CA ARG A 23 1.71 -11.42 -27.11
C ARG A 23 1.41 -12.75 -26.41
N TYR A 24 2.32 -13.19 -25.56
CA TYR A 24 2.07 -14.34 -24.69
C TYR A 24 0.99 -14.00 -23.65
N PRO A 25 0.04 -14.91 -23.38
CA PRO A 25 -1.09 -14.65 -22.49
C PRO A 25 -0.67 -14.57 -21.01
N SER A 26 0.51 -15.07 -20.66
CA SER A 26 1.07 -14.99 -19.32
C SER A 26 2.60 -15.03 -19.32
N ALA A 27 3.19 -14.69 -18.17
CA ALA A 27 4.63 -14.80 -17.95
C ALA A 27 5.09 -16.25 -18.04
N GLU A 28 4.30 -17.21 -17.55
CA GLU A 28 4.59 -18.65 -17.62
C GLU A 28 4.63 -19.14 -19.06
N ALA A 29 3.67 -18.73 -19.89
CA ALA A 29 3.65 -19.07 -21.32
C ALA A 29 4.88 -18.52 -22.06
N CYS A 30 5.31 -17.31 -21.69
CA CYS A 30 6.55 -16.71 -22.19
C CYS A 30 7.79 -17.49 -21.74
N ILE A 31 7.93 -17.79 -20.45
CA ILE A 31 9.07 -18.52 -19.88
C ILE A 31 9.18 -19.91 -20.51
N ALA A 32 8.07 -20.61 -20.71
CA ALA A 32 8.04 -21.91 -21.36
C ALA A 32 8.52 -21.81 -22.82
N ALA A 33 8.01 -20.85 -23.59
CA ALA A 33 8.42 -20.64 -24.98
C ALA A 33 9.90 -20.25 -25.10
N PHE A 34 10.38 -19.38 -24.21
CA PHE A 34 11.78 -18.96 -24.19
C PHE A 34 12.72 -20.10 -23.78
N SER A 35 12.36 -20.87 -22.75
CA SER A 35 13.14 -22.03 -22.29
C SER A 35 13.24 -23.07 -23.39
N GLN A 36 12.14 -23.34 -24.09
CA GLN A 36 12.11 -24.24 -25.25
C GLN A 36 13.01 -23.73 -26.39
N ALA A 37 12.91 -22.44 -26.75
CA ALA A 37 13.72 -21.83 -27.80
C ALA A 37 15.22 -21.80 -27.46
N ALA A 38 15.57 -21.66 -26.18
CA ALA A 38 16.94 -21.68 -25.68
C ALA A 38 17.49 -23.10 -25.44
N GLY A 39 16.67 -24.14 -25.58
CA GLY A 39 17.05 -25.52 -25.25
C GLY A 39 17.35 -25.73 -23.76
N MET A 40 16.77 -24.90 -22.89
CA MET A 40 16.98 -24.94 -21.44
C MET A 40 15.77 -25.54 -20.74
N PRO A 41 15.96 -26.26 -19.62
CA PRO A 41 14.84 -26.69 -18.79
C PRO A 41 14.12 -25.46 -18.22
N ILE A 42 12.81 -25.57 -18.03
CA ILE A 42 12.04 -24.54 -17.33
C ILE A 42 12.65 -24.41 -15.91
N PRO A 43 13.09 -23.21 -15.50
CA PRO A 43 13.66 -23.02 -14.18
C PRO A 43 12.67 -23.46 -13.11
N ALA A 44 13.09 -24.31 -12.18
CA ALA A 44 12.28 -24.61 -11.01
C ALA A 44 12.10 -23.32 -10.19
N GLU A 45 10.86 -23.04 -9.79
CA GLU A 45 10.55 -21.87 -9.00
C GLU A 45 11.37 -21.90 -7.69
N SER A 46 12.25 -20.91 -7.52
CA SER A 46 13.17 -20.84 -6.38
C SER A 46 12.89 -19.61 -5.53
N ILE A 47 13.37 -19.63 -4.28
CA ILE A 47 13.34 -18.45 -3.40
C ILE A 47 14.08 -17.29 -4.07
N ALA A 48 15.22 -17.54 -4.72
CA ALA A 48 16.00 -16.52 -5.42
C ALA A 48 15.25 -15.90 -6.62
N ILE A 49 14.43 -16.68 -7.35
CA ILE A 49 13.59 -16.15 -8.44
C ILE A 49 12.48 -15.25 -7.87
N ARG A 50 11.84 -15.67 -6.76
CA ARG A 50 10.82 -14.84 -6.07
C ARG A 50 11.42 -13.56 -5.48
N GLU A 51 12.59 -13.65 -4.86
CA GLU A 51 13.36 -12.49 -4.39
C GLU A 51 13.75 -11.58 -5.55
N SER A 52 14.19 -12.15 -6.69
CA SER A 52 14.48 -11.36 -7.89
C SER A 52 13.25 -10.66 -8.43
N TYR A 53 12.04 -11.22 -8.35
CA TYR A 53 10.81 -10.51 -8.73
C TYR A 53 10.49 -9.35 -7.78
N LEU A 54 10.71 -9.55 -6.47
CA LEU A 54 10.56 -8.49 -5.46
C LEU A 54 11.64 -7.41 -5.57
N GLN A 55 12.86 -7.78 -5.97
CA GLN A 55 14.00 -6.88 -6.19
C GLN A 55 13.96 -6.19 -7.56
N ALA A 56 13.40 -6.83 -8.60
CA ALA A 56 13.38 -6.33 -9.97
C ALA A 56 12.52 -5.07 -10.16
N ALA A 57 11.72 -4.69 -9.17
CA ALA A 57 11.15 -3.36 -9.10
C ALA A 57 12.19 -2.36 -8.57
N THR A 58 13.42 -2.35 -9.10
CA THR A 58 14.46 -1.38 -8.73
C THR A 58 13.86 0.02 -8.78
N PHE A 59 13.89 0.74 -7.66
CA PHE A 59 13.42 2.11 -7.61
C PHE A 59 14.46 2.99 -8.33
N VAL A 60 14.18 3.34 -9.59
CA VAL A 60 15.08 4.12 -10.45
C VAL A 60 14.68 5.59 -10.43
N GLY A 61 15.69 6.47 -10.30
CA GLY A 61 15.48 7.91 -10.22
C GLY A 61 14.97 8.36 -8.84
N ARG A 62 14.72 9.67 -8.70
CA ARG A 62 14.17 10.30 -7.49
C ARG A 62 15.01 10.09 -6.23
N VAL A 63 16.33 10.10 -6.37
CA VAL A 63 17.28 9.89 -5.26
C VAL A 63 17.08 10.97 -4.20
N GLU A 64 16.96 12.23 -4.62
CA GLU A 64 16.80 13.37 -3.71
C GLU A 64 15.46 13.33 -2.95
N GLU A 65 14.35 13.04 -3.63
CA GLU A 65 13.04 12.94 -2.98
C GLU A 65 12.97 11.74 -2.03
N LYS A 66 13.55 10.60 -2.44
CA LYS A 66 13.66 9.42 -1.58
C LYS A 66 14.48 9.74 -0.33
N GLU A 67 15.66 10.32 -0.49
CA GLU A 67 16.55 10.68 0.62
C GLU A 67 15.86 11.67 1.59
N THR A 68 15.15 12.66 1.04
CA THR A 68 14.38 13.63 1.84
C THR A 68 13.34 12.94 2.71
N LEU A 69 12.57 12.01 2.15
CA LEU A 69 11.54 11.27 2.88
C LEU A 69 12.15 10.25 3.86
N LEU A 70 13.29 9.63 3.53
CA LEU A 70 14.02 8.75 4.45
C LEU A 70 14.57 9.51 5.66
N ASN A 71 15.05 10.74 5.46
CA ASN A 71 15.48 11.61 6.55
C ASN A 71 14.28 11.97 7.46
N ALA A 72 13.11 12.26 6.87
CA ALA A 72 11.88 12.48 7.61
C ALA A 72 11.43 11.24 8.42
N LEU A 73 11.55 10.02 7.85
CA LEU A 73 11.29 8.78 8.59
C LEU A 73 12.24 8.60 9.78
N THR A 74 13.53 8.88 9.57
CA THR A 74 14.54 8.79 10.63
C THR A 74 14.24 9.76 11.77
N ALA A 75 13.83 10.99 11.46
CA ALA A 75 13.39 11.98 12.44
C ALA A 75 12.11 11.53 13.17
N ALA A 76 11.13 10.99 12.44
CA ALA A 76 9.88 10.49 13.00
C ALA A 76 10.12 9.33 13.99
N LYS A 77 11.03 8.41 13.66
CA LYS A 77 11.46 7.34 14.55
C LYS A 77 12.13 7.86 15.84
N ALA A 78 12.79 9.02 15.76
CA ALA A 78 13.36 9.71 16.92
C ALA A 78 12.33 10.58 17.69
N GLY A 79 11.04 10.52 17.33
CA GLY A 79 9.95 11.26 17.97
C GLY A 79 9.61 12.61 17.32
N ASN A 80 10.29 12.98 16.24
CA ASN A 80 10.06 14.23 15.52
C ASN A 80 9.24 13.98 14.25
N GLY A 81 7.92 13.89 14.42
CA GLY A 81 6.98 13.67 13.32
C GLY A 81 6.89 14.85 12.34
N SER A 82 6.49 14.57 11.10
CA SER A 82 6.28 15.57 10.05
C SER A 82 5.18 15.14 9.07
N SER A 83 4.66 16.10 8.29
CA SER A 83 3.67 15.85 7.23
C SER A 83 4.20 16.35 5.90
N TRP A 84 4.03 15.56 4.84
CA TRP A 84 4.54 15.85 3.51
C TRP A 84 3.42 15.75 2.46
N LEU A 85 3.40 16.69 1.52
CA LEU A 85 2.52 16.65 0.35
C LEU A 85 3.37 16.36 -0.89
N ILE A 86 3.03 15.27 -1.59
CA ILE A 86 3.73 14.87 -2.82
C ILE A 86 2.85 15.20 -4.01
N SER A 87 3.21 16.24 -4.75
CA SER A 87 2.55 16.66 -5.99
C SER A 87 3.35 16.25 -7.22
N GLY A 88 2.66 16.00 -8.33
CA GLY A 88 3.28 15.71 -9.62
C GLY A 88 2.28 15.13 -10.61
N GLU A 89 2.67 15.05 -11.87
CA GLU A 89 1.81 14.57 -12.97
C GLU A 89 1.33 13.12 -12.74
N SER A 90 0.22 12.76 -13.38
CA SER A 90 -0.26 11.37 -13.35
C SER A 90 0.78 10.44 -13.98
N GLY A 91 0.98 9.25 -13.39
CA GLY A 91 1.96 8.28 -13.89
C GLY A 91 3.43 8.60 -13.61
N VAL A 92 3.77 9.74 -13.01
CA VAL A 92 5.18 10.14 -12.74
C VAL A 92 5.89 9.26 -11.68
N GLY A 93 5.18 8.33 -11.03
CA GLY A 93 5.73 7.41 -10.03
C GLY A 93 5.53 7.80 -8.56
N LYS A 94 4.56 8.66 -8.24
CA LYS A 94 4.25 9.07 -6.85
C LYS A 94 3.92 7.88 -5.94
N SER A 95 2.99 7.01 -6.37
CA SER A 95 2.62 5.82 -5.59
C SER A 95 3.79 4.86 -5.44
N ARG A 96 4.65 4.73 -6.46
CA ARG A 96 5.86 3.90 -6.37
C ARG A 96 6.86 4.45 -5.34
N LEU A 97 7.03 5.78 -5.25
CA LEU A 97 7.85 6.42 -4.22
C LEU A 97 7.25 6.17 -2.83
N LEU A 98 5.95 6.34 -2.66
CA LEU A 98 5.26 6.07 -1.40
C LEU A 98 5.37 4.60 -0.97
N ASP A 99 5.29 3.66 -1.91
CA ASP A 99 5.48 2.22 -1.65
C ASP A 99 6.91 1.91 -1.18
N GLU A 100 7.91 2.54 -1.77
CA GLU A 100 9.31 2.40 -1.37
C GLU A 100 9.52 2.92 0.05
N ILE A 101 9.03 4.13 0.36
CA ILE A 101 9.11 4.72 1.71
C ILE A 101 8.32 3.88 2.72
N GLY A 102 7.15 3.38 2.35
CA GLY A 102 6.35 2.46 3.16
C GLY A 102 7.09 1.16 3.49
N THR A 103 7.75 0.57 2.49
CA THR A 103 8.56 -0.64 2.66
C THR A 103 9.72 -0.39 3.63
N GLN A 104 10.43 0.73 3.47
CA GLN A 104 11.53 1.12 4.35
C GLN A 104 11.05 1.36 5.80
N ALA A 105 9.90 2.01 5.97
CA ALA A 105 9.31 2.22 7.29
C ALA A 105 8.92 0.90 7.97
N LEU A 106 8.31 -0.06 7.25
CA LEU A 106 8.01 -1.39 7.76
C LEU A 106 9.26 -2.12 8.24
N VAL A 107 10.33 -2.12 7.44
CA VAL A 107 11.63 -2.73 7.79
C VAL A 107 12.22 -2.10 9.07
N GLN A 108 12.00 -0.81 9.28
CA GLN A 108 12.45 -0.09 10.47
C GLN A 108 11.50 -0.20 11.69
N GLY A 109 10.43 -1.01 11.58
CA GLY A 109 9.49 -1.31 12.66
C GLY A 109 8.35 -0.31 12.81
N ALA A 110 8.06 0.51 11.80
CA ALA A 110 6.90 1.39 11.80
C ALA A 110 5.60 0.61 11.65
N LEU A 111 4.52 1.12 12.24
CA LEU A 111 3.17 0.79 11.83
C LEU A 111 2.83 1.59 10.58
N VAL A 112 2.80 0.95 9.41
CA VAL A 112 2.44 1.61 8.14
C VAL A 112 0.95 1.47 7.89
N LEU A 113 0.27 2.60 7.75
CA LEU A 113 -1.17 2.69 7.48
C LEU A 113 -1.39 3.39 6.14
N ARG A 114 -2.37 2.93 5.37
CA ARG A 114 -2.69 3.50 4.06
C ARG A 114 -4.17 3.86 3.99
N GLY A 115 -4.44 5.04 3.45
CA GLY A 115 -5.75 5.53 3.09
C GLY A 115 -5.78 5.83 1.60
N GLN A 116 -6.85 5.43 0.91
CA GLN A 116 -7.00 5.66 -0.52
C GLN A 116 -8.31 6.42 -0.80
N ALA A 117 -8.23 7.48 -1.60
CA ALA A 117 -9.37 8.21 -2.13
C ALA A 117 -10.04 7.33 -3.17
N VAL A 118 -11.37 7.19 -3.07
CA VAL A 118 -12.18 6.47 -4.05
C VAL A 118 -13.07 7.50 -4.73
N GLU A 119 -12.96 7.64 -6.05
CA GLU A 119 -13.71 8.62 -6.85
C GLU A 119 -15.24 8.34 -6.83
N ASP A 120 -15.65 7.09 -6.65
CA ASP A 120 -17.01 6.60 -6.91
C ASP A 120 -18.00 6.69 -5.74
N VAL A 121 -17.64 7.33 -4.63
CA VAL A 121 -18.57 7.51 -3.51
C VAL A 121 -18.71 9.01 -3.28
N VAL A 122 -19.95 9.48 -3.11
CA VAL A 122 -20.22 10.79 -2.50
C VAL A 122 -19.56 10.78 -1.12
N GLY A 123 -18.28 11.14 -1.10
CA GLY A 123 -17.36 10.70 -0.07
C GLY A 123 -17.63 11.43 1.23
N SER A 124 -17.86 10.68 2.30
CA SER A 124 -17.80 11.25 3.65
C SER A 124 -16.41 11.88 3.84
N PRO A 125 -16.28 13.07 4.47
CA PRO A 125 -15.01 13.78 4.64
C PRO A 125 -13.85 12.99 5.26
N LEU A 126 -14.13 11.79 5.77
CA LEU A 126 -13.19 10.90 6.45
C LEU A 126 -13.02 9.54 5.76
N GLN A 127 -13.47 9.37 4.51
CA GLN A 127 -13.35 8.10 3.79
C GLN A 127 -11.91 7.65 3.60
N LEU A 128 -11.00 8.61 3.34
CA LEU A 128 -9.55 8.36 3.28
C LEU A 128 -9.01 7.66 4.52
N TRP A 129 -9.60 7.91 5.69
CA TRP A 129 -9.15 7.36 6.96
C TRP A 129 -9.68 5.96 7.22
N ARG A 130 -10.68 5.50 6.46
CA ARG A 130 -11.40 4.25 6.75
C ARG A 130 -10.46 3.06 6.80
N GLU A 131 -9.61 2.87 5.79
CA GLU A 131 -8.73 1.69 5.73
C GLU A 131 -7.64 1.72 6.80
N ALA A 132 -7.03 2.90 7.03
CA ALA A 132 -6.08 3.11 8.11
C ALA A 132 -6.71 2.79 9.49
N LEU A 133 -7.92 3.29 9.74
CA LEU A 133 -8.64 3.06 11.00
C LEU A 133 -9.06 1.60 11.17
N ARG A 134 -9.50 0.91 10.10
CA ARG A 134 -9.82 -0.53 10.14
C ARG A 134 -8.66 -1.36 10.67
N ARG A 135 -7.43 -1.01 10.27
CA ARG A 135 -6.23 -1.70 10.76
C ARG A 135 -5.96 -1.37 12.23
N LEU A 136 -6.14 -0.12 12.63
CA LEU A 136 -5.95 0.32 14.02
C LEU A 136 -6.93 -0.34 15.00
N VAL A 137 -8.21 -0.42 14.64
CA VAL A 137 -9.23 -1.00 15.54
C VAL A 137 -9.00 -2.49 15.83
N ILE A 138 -8.33 -3.22 14.92
CA ILE A 138 -7.97 -4.63 15.13
C ILE A 138 -6.72 -4.76 16.04
N SER A 139 -5.86 -3.75 16.04
CA SER A 139 -4.57 -3.78 16.75
C SER A 139 -4.61 -3.32 18.21
N ALA A 140 -5.70 -2.67 18.65
CA ALA A 140 -5.81 -2.09 19.98
C ALA A 140 -7.17 -2.40 20.63
N PRO A 141 -7.22 -2.61 21.96
CA PRO A 141 -8.48 -2.74 22.68
C PRO A 141 -9.25 -1.42 22.60
N LEU A 142 -10.56 -1.52 22.34
CA LEU A 142 -11.47 -0.39 22.24
C LEU A 142 -12.61 -0.53 23.24
N ASP A 143 -12.94 0.57 23.91
CA ASP A 143 -14.14 0.65 24.72
C ASP A 143 -15.41 0.75 23.85
N ASP A 144 -16.54 0.50 24.49
CA ASP A 144 -17.87 0.48 23.88
C ASP A 144 -18.21 1.78 23.16
N LEU A 145 -17.82 2.91 23.76
CA LEU A 145 -18.08 4.23 23.21
C LEU A 145 -17.30 4.44 21.90
N ALA A 146 -16.02 4.09 21.88
CA ALA A 146 -15.16 4.21 20.72
C ALA A 146 -15.64 3.32 19.57
N VAL A 147 -16.03 2.07 19.86
CA VAL A 147 -16.60 1.15 18.85
C VAL A 147 -17.86 1.74 18.23
N GLY A 148 -18.78 2.24 19.06
CA GLY A 148 -20.01 2.86 18.56
C GLY A 148 -19.74 4.12 17.73
N VAL A 149 -18.82 4.98 18.16
CA VAL A 149 -18.47 6.22 17.43
C VAL A 149 -17.84 5.91 16.07
N LEU A 150 -16.96 4.91 16.01
CA LEU A 150 -16.26 4.53 14.78
C LEU A 150 -17.14 3.77 13.78
N GLN A 151 -18.31 3.26 14.19
CA GLN A 151 -19.27 2.61 13.29
C GLN A 151 -19.69 3.52 12.13
N ALA A 152 -19.73 4.84 12.34
CA ALA A 152 -20.03 5.81 11.29
C ALA A 152 -19.01 5.82 10.15
N LEU A 153 -17.76 5.42 10.41
CA LEU A 153 -16.68 5.33 9.41
C LEU A 153 -16.40 3.88 8.98
N ILE A 154 -16.64 2.93 9.88
CA ILE A 154 -16.41 1.51 9.69
C ILE A 154 -17.73 0.77 9.97
N PRO A 155 -18.67 0.73 9.00
CA PRO A 155 -19.99 0.14 9.21
C PRO A 155 -19.96 -1.32 9.68
N ASP A 156 -18.92 -2.07 9.29
CA ASP A 156 -18.68 -3.47 9.62
C ASP A 156 -17.80 -3.68 10.87
N ILE A 157 -17.58 -2.66 11.70
CA ILE A 157 -16.70 -2.74 12.88
C ILE A 157 -17.10 -3.85 13.86
N GLY A 158 -18.39 -4.09 14.08
CA GLY A 158 -18.86 -5.17 14.95
C GLY A 158 -18.45 -6.56 14.44
N ARG A 159 -18.43 -6.75 13.11
CA ARG A 159 -17.95 -7.99 12.49
C ARG A 159 -16.43 -8.12 12.63
N LEU A 160 -15.68 -7.02 12.45
CA LEU A 160 -14.23 -7.02 12.61
C LEU A 160 -13.80 -7.39 14.04
N LEU A 161 -14.51 -6.87 15.03
CA LEU A 161 -14.21 -7.08 16.45
C LEU A 161 -14.92 -8.29 17.05
N GLN A 162 -15.78 -8.98 16.28
CA GLN A 162 -16.60 -10.11 16.72
C GLN A 162 -17.42 -9.81 17.99
N ARG A 163 -18.02 -8.62 18.06
CA ARG A 163 -18.83 -8.15 19.20
C ARG A 163 -19.96 -7.25 18.75
N GLU A 164 -21.00 -7.16 19.57
CA GLU A 164 -22.09 -6.22 19.34
C GLU A 164 -21.60 -4.77 19.47
N VAL A 165 -22.20 -3.90 18.65
CA VAL A 165 -21.91 -2.46 18.68
C VAL A 165 -22.97 -1.78 19.53
N PRO A 166 -22.61 -1.23 20.69
CA PRO A 166 -23.56 -0.57 21.56
C PRO A 166 -24.05 0.76 20.96
N PRO A 167 -25.28 1.19 21.27
CA PRO A 167 -25.82 2.44 20.77
C PRO A 167 -25.06 3.63 21.37
N VAL A 168 -24.68 4.58 20.52
CA VAL A 168 -24.02 5.82 20.94
C VAL A 168 -25.06 6.84 21.39
N PRO A 169 -24.85 7.59 22.50
CA PRO A 169 -25.72 8.68 22.88
C PRO A 169 -25.83 9.72 21.75
N LYS A 170 -27.08 10.09 21.39
CA LYS A 170 -27.34 11.11 20.39
C LYS A 170 -26.78 12.45 20.85
N LEU A 171 -25.99 13.07 19.99
CA LEU A 171 -25.45 14.41 20.15
C LEU A 171 -25.91 15.28 19.00
N ASP A 172 -25.77 16.60 19.14
CA ASP A 172 -25.79 17.49 17.99
C ASP A 172 -24.61 17.20 17.04
N SER A 173 -24.68 17.75 15.82
CA SER A 173 -23.69 17.48 14.77
C SER A 173 -22.28 17.96 15.12
N ALA A 174 -22.14 19.07 15.86
CA ALA A 174 -20.85 19.62 16.23
C ALA A 174 -20.16 18.74 17.29
N ALA A 175 -20.89 18.39 18.36
CA ALA A 175 -20.40 17.53 19.42
C ALA A 175 -20.13 16.10 18.93
N ALA A 176 -20.97 15.57 18.02
CA ALA A 176 -20.71 14.27 17.39
C ALA A 176 -19.41 14.28 16.57
N ARG A 177 -19.18 15.34 15.78
CA ARG A 177 -17.93 15.50 15.00
C ARG A 177 -16.70 15.61 15.90
N GLN A 178 -16.79 16.39 16.98
CA GLN A 178 -15.69 16.53 17.93
C GLN A 178 -15.37 15.20 18.62
N ARG A 179 -16.39 14.44 19.03
CA ARG A 179 -16.22 13.10 19.61
C ARG A 179 -15.54 12.15 18.63
N LEU A 180 -15.95 12.17 17.36
CA LEU A 180 -15.35 11.34 16.31
C LEU A 180 -13.87 11.66 16.12
N ILE A 181 -13.52 12.94 15.97
CA ILE A 181 -12.13 13.39 15.82
C ILE A 181 -11.31 12.99 17.05
N SER A 182 -11.82 13.23 18.26
CA SER A 182 -11.11 12.86 19.49
C SER A 182 -10.89 11.34 19.62
N THR A 183 -11.86 10.54 19.19
CA THR A 183 -11.75 9.06 19.20
C THR A 183 -10.66 8.61 18.22
N ILE A 184 -10.63 9.19 17.02
CA ILE A 184 -9.60 8.94 16.02
C ILE A 184 -8.23 9.34 16.55
N THR A 185 -8.08 10.54 17.10
CA THR A 185 -6.80 11.02 17.67
C THR A 185 -6.33 10.12 18.82
N GLY A 186 -7.25 9.66 19.67
CA GLY A 186 -6.95 8.70 20.74
C GLY A 186 -6.41 7.37 20.20
N LEU A 187 -7.00 6.84 19.12
CA LEU A 187 -6.52 5.63 18.45
C LEU A 187 -5.07 5.75 17.98
N PHE A 188 -4.69 6.87 17.37
CA PHE A 188 -3.32 7.12 16.93
C PHE A 188 -2.37 7.34 18.11
N SER A 189 -2.81 8.07 19.13
CA SER A 189 -1.97 8.41 20.30
C SER A 189 -1.68 7.22 21.21
N ASN A 190 -2.55 6.20 21.20
CA ASN A 190 -2.39 4.99 22.00
C ASN A 190 -1.45 3.96 21.38
N GLN A 191 -0.92 4.21 20.17
CA GLN A 191 0.02 3.28 19.54
C GLN A 191 1.41 3.40 20.17
N THR A 192 2.00 2.26 20.53
CA THR A 192 3.37 2.19 21.06
C THR A 192 4.43 2.21 19.95
N GLN A 193 4.05 1.89 18.73
CA GLN A 193 4.90 1.96 17.55
C GLN A 193 4.77 3.34 16.88
N TRP A 194 5.86 3.85 16.33
CA TRP A 194 5.80 5.03 15.47
C TRP A 194 5.06 4.70 14.17
N ILE A 195 4.32 5.67 13.63
CA ILE A 195 3.37 5.45 12.54
C ILE A 195 3.85 6.20 11.29
N LEU A 196 3.77 5.52 10.15
CA LEU A 196 3.75 6.19 8.84
C LEU A 196 2.33 6.06 8.28
N LEU A 197 1.66 7.20 8.09
CA LEU A 197 0.36 7.26 7.45
C LEU A 197 0.52 7.79 6.02
N ILE A 198 0.12 6.98 5.04
CA ILE A 198 0.10 7.34 3.62
C ILE A 198 -1.36 7.58 3.22
N LEU A 199 -1.66 8.76 2.68
CA LEU A 199 -2.98 9.10 2.14
C LEU A 199 -2.80 9.45 0.66
N GLU A 200 -3.44 8.72 -0.24
CA GLU A 200 -3.37 8.95 -1.69
C GLU A 200 -4.75 8.93 -2.36
#